data_AF-X1U2Q0-F1
#
_entry.id   AF-X1U2Q0-F1
#
_cell.length_a   1.000
_cell.length_b   1.000
_cell.length_c   1.000
_cell.angle_alpha   90.00
_cell.angle_beta   90.00
_cell.angle_gamma   90.00
#
_symmetry.space_group_name_H-M   'P 1'
#
loop_
_entity.id
_entity.type
_entity.pdbx_description
1 polymer ?
#
loop_
_entity_poly.entity_id
_entity_poly.type
_entity_poly.pdbx_seq_one_letter_code
_entity_poly.pdbx_strand_id
1 'polypeptide(L)'
;GGLYGSYESSVDVNDCIIWGNLSTFDGSQIAVGSGDLPYPLPATVNVTHSCIEPDVNDPNAIGVSSLDLVFAIDSTASMGLDIDALKAAAVQIVGLVGSSMPDYRIAVVDYRDFNEPNTTYGAPGDYPYRTDAPFTRDPAAVIAGLNPIVAGGGADLEESVYAGLMHCIDHGALAAALGGNLYGADPASLGPGPWRTGDVSRVIILMGDAPPHDPEPFTGYTHNTIVAAATAFPAPKRIFTIPVRGYPATVASFSALA
;
A
#
# COMPACT_ATOMS: atom_id res chain seq x y z
N GLY A 1 -2.01 -27.77 12.42
CA GLY A 1 -1.22 -27.27 13.56
C GLY A 1 -1.84 -25.97 13.96
N GLY A 2 -1.91 -25.67 15.26
CA GLY A 2 -2.68 -24.58 15.87
C GLY A 2 -3.24 -25.02 17.23
N LEU A 3 -3.97 -24.15 17.93
CA LEU A 3 -4.73 -24.49 19.13
C LEU A 3 -6.12 -25.04 18.76
N TYR A 4 -6.48 -26.22 19.25
CA TYR A 4 -7.81 -26.82 19.03
C TYR A 4 -8.50 -27.17 20.34
N GLY A 5 -9.65 -26.55 20.61
CA GLY A 5 -10.55 -26.90 21.72
C GLY A 5 -11.69 -27.80 21.24
N SER A 6 -11.93 -28.93 21.91
CA SER A 6 -13.04 -29.85 21.62
C SER A 6 -13.39 -30.75 22.81
N TYR A 7 -14.46 -31.55 22.69
CA TYR A 7 -14.91 -32.48 23.73
C TYR A 7 -15.18 -31.80 25.08
N GLU A 8 -16.03 -30.76 25.08
CA GLU A 8 -16.37 -29.97 26.29
C GLU A 8 -15.16 -29.32 27.00
N SER A 9 -14.01 -29.22 26.31
CA SER A 9 -12.86 -28.52 26.88
C SER A 9 -13.14 -27.05 27.07
N SER A 10 -12.71 -26.49 28.21
CA SER A 10 -12.56 -25.03 28.38
C SER A 10 -11.08 -24.69 28.35
N VAL A 11 -10.67 -23.88 27.39
CA VAL A 11 -9.27 -23.47 27.19
C VAL A 11 -9.16 -21.97 27.39
N ASP A 12 -8.26 -21.55 28.29
CA ASP A 12 -7.94 -20.14 28.48
C ASP A 12 -6.52 -19.86 27.94
N VAL A 13 -6.43 -18.92 27.01
CA VAL A 13 -5.19 -18.46 26.38
C VAL A 13 -4.93 -17.05 26.86
N ASN A 14 -3.94 -16.87 27.73
CA ASN A 14 -3.62 -15.59 28.35
C ASN A 14 -2.16 -15.25 28.10
N ASP A 15 -1.88 -14.04 27.64
CA ASP A 15 -0.52 -13.53 27.43
C ASP A 15 0.34 -14.41 26.50
N CYS A 16 -0.26 -14.93 25.43
CA CYS A 16 0.37 -15.87 24.50
C CYS A 16 0.60 -15.27 23.10
N ILE A 17 1.51 -15.87 22.35
CA ILE A 17 1.68 -15.65 20.90
C ILE A 17 1.39 -16.97 20.19
N ILE A 18 0.39 -16.97 19.31
CA ILE A 18 0.03 -18.11 18.45
C ILE A 18 0.31 -17.69 17.01
N TRP A 19 1.40 -18.18 16.45
CA TRP A 19 1.92 -17.72 15.16
C TRP A 19 2.32 -18.89 14.27
N GLY A 20 2.09 -18.76 12.97
CA GLY A 20 2.84 -19.53 11.97
C GLY A 20 2.47 -21.01 11.92
N ASN A 21 1.35 -21.35 12.53
CA ASN A 21 0.85 -22.70 12.54
C ASN A 21 0.23 -23.04 11.17
N LEU A 22 0.49 -24.25 10.67
CA LEU A 22 0.00 -24.74 9.36
C LEU A 22 -0.98 -25.90 9.56
N SER A 23 -2.13 -25.89 8.86
CA SER A 23 -3.12 -26.96 8.88
C SER A 23 -3.44 -27.44 7.46
N THR A 24 -3.70 -28.74 7.31
CA THR A 24 -4.04 -29.37 6.01
C THR A 24 -5.55 -29.44 5.77
N PHE A 25 -6.38 -29.25 6.80
CA PHE A 25 -7.81 -29.55 6.73
C PHE A 25 -8.70 -28.35 7.12
N ASP A 26 -8.56 -27.79 8.33
CA ASP A 26 -9.30 -26.59 8.79
C ASP A 26 -8.52 -25.87 9.91
N GLY A 27 -8.64 -24.53 9.99
CA GLY A 27 -8.13 -23.66 11.07
C GLY A 27 -6.62 -23.72 11.29
N SER A 28 -5.89 -22.63 10.98
CA SER A 28 -4.43 -22.61 11.14
C SER A 28 -3.98 -22.14 12.52
N GLN A 29 -4.63 -21.15 13.14
CA GLN A 29 -4.18 -20.64 14.44
C GLN A 29 -5.02 -21.14 15.63
N ILE A 30 -6.34 -20.95 15.59
CA ILE A 30 -7.27 -21.41 16.63
C ILE A 30 -8.50 -22.04 15.99
N ALA A 31 -8.91 -23.21 16.47
CA ALA A 31 -10.15 -23.86 16.10
C ALA A 31 -10.93 -24.30 17.34
N VAL A 32 -12.25 -24.22 17.26
CA VAL A 32 -13.18 -24.70 18.30
C VAL A 32 -14.15 -25.65 17.65
N GLY A 33 -14.23 -26.87 18.19
CA GLY A 33 -15.06 -27.93 17.64
C GLY A 33 -15.84 -28.66 18.73
N SER A 34 -16.75 -29.52 18.28
CA SER A 34 -17.52 -30.39 19.16
C SER A 34 -16.79 -31.69 19.51
N GLY A 35 -15.73 -32.05 18.80
CA GLY A 35 -15.00 -33.32 19.00
C GLY A 35 -15.73 -34.55 18.47
N ASP A 36 -17.06 -34.61 18.62
CA ASP A 36 -17.96 -35.64 18.12
C ASP A 36 -19.09 -34.98 17.30
N LEU A 37 -19.32 -35.49 16.08
CA LEU A 37 -20.31 -34.97 15.12
C LEU A 37 -21.73 -35.49 15.43
N PRO A 38 -21.93 -36.81 15.61
CA PRO A 38 -23.20 -37.37 16.11
C PRO A 38 -23.66 -36.83 17.47
N TYR A 39 -22.72 -36.53 18.38
CA TYR A 39 -23.01 -36.03 19.72
C TYR A 39 -22.19 -34.78 20.00
N PRO A 40 -22.67 -33.58 19.62
CA PRO A 40 -21.88 -32.38 19.79
C PRO A 40 -21.53 -32.12 21.26
N LEU A 41 -20.24 -32.04 21.56
CA LEU A 41 -19.67 -31.70 22.87
C LEU A 41 -18.90 -30.36 22.75
N PRO A 42 -19.61 -29.21 22.73
CA PRO A 42 -19.01 -27.93 22.37
C PRO A 42 -17.93 -27.51 23.37
N ALA A 43 -16.78 -27.12 22.85
CA ALA A 43 -15.71 -26.51 23.65
C ALA A 43 -15.83 -24.99 23.69
N THR A 44 -15.12 -24.39 24.64
CA THR A 44 -14.90 -22.95 24.75
C THR A 44 -13.42 -22.64 24.70
N VAL A 45 -13.04 -21.58 23.99
CA VAL A 45 -11.69 -21.02 24.00
C VAL A 45 -11.79 -19.53 24.31
N ASN A 46 -11.25 -19.10 25.44
CA ASN A 46 -11.15 -17.70 25.81
C ASN A 46 -9.74 -17.21 25.54
N VAL A 47 -9.61 -16.08 24.84
CA VAL A 47 -8.30 -15.49 24.54
C VAL A 47 -8.24 -14.09 25.13
N THR A 48 -7.24 -13.83 25.96
CA THR A 48 -6.96 -12.49 26.50
C THR A 48 -5.48 -12.15 26.33
N HIS A 49 -5.19 -10.86 26.10
CA HIS A 49 -3.83 -10.31 26.02
C HIS A 49 -2.88 -11.08 25.09
N SER A 50 -3.38 -11.68 24.02
CA SER A 50 -2.61 -12.58 23.16
C SER A 50 -2.56 -12.08 21.71
N CYS A 51 -1.50 -12.43 20.98
CA CYS A 51 -1.33 -12.14 19.55
C CYS A 51 -1.56 -13.42 18.73
N ILE A 52 -2.32 -13.32 17.64
CA ILE A 52 -2.67 -14.45 16.76
C ILE A 52 -2.46 -14.05 15.30
N GLU A 53 -1.57 -14.75 14.58
CA GLU A 53 -1.26 -14.42 13.17
C GLU A 53 -1.03 -15.70 12.33
N PRO A 54 -1.60 -15.79 11.10
CA PRO A 54 -1.29 -16.89 10.20
C PRO A 54 0.18 -16.88 9.75
N ASP A 55 0.69 -18.01 9.25
CA ASP A 55 1.96 -18.00 8.53
C ASP A 55 1.82 -17.15 7.25
N VAL A 56 2.90 -16.49 6.83
CA VAL A 56 2.94 -15.69 5.59
C VAL A 56 2.67 -16.53 4.33
N ASN A 57 2.73 -17.87 4.45
CA ASN A 57 2.45 -18.85 3.40
C ASN A 57 1.29 -19.82 3.74
N ASP A 58 0.41 -19.49 4.68
CA ASP A 58 -0.72 -20.36 5.05
C ASP A 58 -1.76 -20.48 3.91
N PRO A 59 -1.97 -21.66 3.28
CA PRO A 59 -2.92 -21.84 2.19
C PRO A 59 -4.39 -21.76 2.64
N ASN A 60 -4.64 -21.82 3.95
CA ASN A 60 -5.96 -21.67 4.57
C ASN A 60 -6.15 -20.30 5.23
N ALA A 61 -5.15 -19.41 5.18
CA ALA A 61 -5.42 -18.01 5.41
C ALA A 61 -6.42 -17.58 4.34
N ILE A 62 -7.54 -16.97 4.75
CA ILE A 62 -8.32 -16.13 3.82
C ILE A 62 -7.47 -14.88 3.57
N GLY A 63 -6.34 -15.08 2.87
CA GLY A 63 -5.63 -14.06 2.15
C GLY A 63 -6.38 -13.92 0.85
N VAL A 64 -7.08 -12.80 0.71
CA VAL A 64 -7.58 -12.26 -0.56
C VAL A 64 -6.87 -12.87 -1.78
N SER A 65 -7.59 -13.71 -2.52
CA SER A 65 -7.10 -14.28 -3.78
C SER A 65 -6.87 -13.23 -4.88
N SER A 66 -7.28 -11.98 -4.60
CA SER A 66 -7.22 -10.83 -5.48
C SER A 66 -6.37 -9.71 -4.89
N LEU A 67 -5.44 -9.19 -5.68
CA LEU A 67 -4.57 -8.07 -5.32
C LEU A 67 -4.72 -6.89 -6.29
N ASP A 68 -4.96 -5.70 -5.75
CA ASP A 68 -4.71 -4.43 -6.44
C ASP A 68 -3.47 -3.80 -5.81
N LEU A 69 -2.44 -3.57 -6.62
CA LEU A 69 -1.18 -2.99 -6.17
C LEU A 69 -0.87 -1.71 -6.96
N VAL A 70 -0.48 -0.65 -6.28
CA VAL A 70 0.04 0.57 -6.92
C VAL A 70 1.47 0.80 -6.44
N PHE A 71 2.40 0.98 -7.37
CA PHE A 71 3.70 1.57 -7.05
C PHE A 71 3.55 3.09 -7.11
N ALA A 72 3.80 3.79 -6.00
CA ALA A 72 3.90 5.24 -5.92
C ALA A 72 5.37 5.61 -5.75
N ILE A 73 5.98 6.17 -6.79
CA ILE A 73 7.44 6.32 -6.90
C ILE A 73 7.78 7.80 -6.94
N ASP A 74 8.64 8.21 -6.02
CA ASP A 74 9.36 9.48 -6.06
C ASP A 74 10.33 9.48 -7.24
N SER A 75 10.19 10.47 -8.11
CA SER A 75 11.13 10.71 -9.20
C SER A 75 11.82 12.07 -9.14
N THR A 76 11.96 12.66 -7.95
CA THR A 76 12.67 13.93 -7.79
C THR A 76 14.18 13.76 -8.01
N ALA A 77 14.92 14.87 -8.15
CA ALA A 77 16.32 14.81 -8.52
C ALA A 77 17.20 14.06 -7.50
N SER A 78 16.85 14.06 -6.20
CA SER A 78 17.56 13.35 -5.13
C SER A 78 17.64 11.83 -5.39
N MET A 79 16.61 11.27 -6.02
CA MET A 79 16.49 9.85 -6.38
C MET A 79 17.45 9.42 -7.50
N GLY A 80 18.24 10.32 -8.09
CA GLY A 80 19.04 10.06 -9.29
C GLY A 80 20.02 8.88 -9.25
N LEU A 81 20.53 8.50 -8.07
CA LEU A 81 21.40 7.33 -7.92
C LEU A 81 20.65 6.02 -7.63
N ASP A 82 19.37 6.10 -7.24
CA ASP A 82 18.61 4.97 -6.71
C ASP A 82 17.44 4.57 -7.63
N ILE A 83 16.92 5.49 -8.45
CA ILE A 83 15.69 5.27 -9.22
C ILE A 83 15.80 4.09 -10.19
N ASP A 84 16.96 3.84 -10.78
CA ASP A 84 17.17 2.68 -11.64
C ASP A 84 17.18 1.35 -10.86
N ALA A 85 17.78 1.34 -9.67
CA ALA A 85 17.77 0.18 -8.79
C ALA A 85 16.37 -0.09 -8.23
N LEU A 86 15.64 0.97 -7.89
CA LEU A 86 14.24 0.91 -7.45
C LEU A 86 13.34 0.35 -8.55
N LYS A 87 13.44 0.86 -9.79
CA LYS A 87 12.72 0.30 -10.94
C LYS A 87 13.04 -1.18 -11.14
N ALA A 88 14.31 -1.58 -11.05
CA ALA A 88 14.69 -2.98 -11.16
C ALA A 88 14.06 -3.86 -10.06
N ALA A 89 14.00 -3.37 -8.81
CA ALA A 89 13.32 -4.06 -7.72
C ALA A 89 11.79 -4.13 -7.94
N ALA A 90 11.16 -3.05 -8.40
CA ALA A 90 9.74 -3.04 -8.76
C ALA A 90 9.42 -4.07 -9.85
N VAL A 91 10.27 -4.19 -10.88
CA VAL A 91 10.15 -5.23 -11.92
C VAL A 91 10.22 -6.64 -11.32
N GLN A 92 11.09 -6.88 -10.32
CA GLN A 92 11.13 -8.17 -9.62
C GLN A 92 9.83 -8.44 -8.85
N ILE A 93 9.27 -7.44 -8.18
CA ILE A 93 7.98 -7.55 -7.48
C ILE A 93 6.85 -7.87 -8.47
N VAL A 94 6.80 -7.21 -9.63
CA VAL A 94 5.84 -7.54 -10.70
C VAL A 94 5.92 -9.01 -11.09
N GLY A 95 7.13 -9.54 -11.28
CA GLY A 95 7.35 -10.96 -11.60
C GLY A 95 6.88 -11.89 -10.48
N LEU A 96 7.21 -11.58 -9.23
CA LEU A 96 6.82 -12.38 -8.06
C LEU A 96 5.30 -12.40 -7.88
N VAL A 97 4.64 -11.24 -7.95
CA VAL A 97 3.18 -11.13 -7.88
C VAL A 97 2.54 -11.92 -9.03
N GLY A 98 3.06 -11.77 -10.24
CA GLY A 98 2.58 -12.49 -11.42
C GLY A 98 2.66 -14.02 -11.30
N SER A 99 3.63 -14.54 -10.54
CA SER A 99 3.78 -15.98 -10.29
C SER A 99 3.03 -16.51 -9.06
N SER A 100 2.69 -15.64 -8.10
CA SER A 100 2.17 -16.04 -6.78
C SER A 100 0.68 -15.75 -6.59
N MET A 101 0.15 -14.73 -7.27
CA MET A 101 -1.24 -14.30 -7.13
C MET A 101 -2.06 -14.70 -8.38
N PRO A 102 -3.15 -15.46 -8.25
CA PRO A 102 -3.96 -15.87 -9.39
C PRO A 102 -4.78 -14.72 -9.98
N ASP A 103 -5.17 -13.74 -9.16
CA ASP A 103 -5.84 -12.53 -9.62
C ASP A 103 -5.13 -11.30 -9.07
N TYR A 104 -4.45 -10.57 -9.95
CA TYR A 104 -3.80 -9.33 -9.58
C TYR A 104 -3.96 -8.29 -10.68
N ARG A 105 -3.79 -7.02 -10.32
CA ARG A 105 -3.52 -5.93 -11.25
C ARG A 105 -2.64 -4.91 -10.57
N ILE A 106 -1.71 -4.37 -11.35
CA ILE A 106 -0.69 -3.43 -10.86
C ILE A 106 -0.83 -2.12 -11.64
N ALA A 107 -0.67 -1.01 -10.94
CA ALA A 107 -0.55 0.33 -11.52
C ALA A 107 0.78 0.98 -11.10
N VAL A 108 1.19 1.98 -11.87
CA VAL A 108 2.40 2.78 -11.62
C VAL A 108 2.00 4.24 -11.60
N VAL A 109 2.34 4.90 -10.50
CA VAL A 109 2.18 6.32 -10.28
C VAL A 109 3.54 6.88 -9.88
N ASP A 110 3.92 7.95 -10.54
CA ASP A 110 5.10 8.76 -10.27
C ASP A 110 4.65 10.06 -9.58
N TYR A 111 5.39 10.53 -8.60
CA TYR A 111 5.18 11.85 -7.98
C TYR A 111 6.52 12.60 -7.85
N ARG A 112 6.40 13.93 -7.87
CA ARG A 112 7.50 14.86 -7.60
C ARG A 112 7.01 15.97 -6.70
N ASP A 113 7.01 17.19 -7.21
CA ASP A 113 6.49 18.37 -6.54
C ASP A 113 5.61 19.21 -7.48
N PHE A 114 5.00 20.26 -6.95
CA PHE A 114 4.18 21.18 -7.71
C PHE A 114 5.04 22.09 -8.59
N ASN A 115 4.72 22.13 -9.88
CA ASN A 115 5.31 23.10 -10.80
C ASN A 115 4.57 24.44 -10.69
N GLU A 116 4.98 25.23 -9.70
CA GLU A 116 4.53 26.60 -9.50
C GLU A 116 5.73 27.56 -9.43
N PRO A 117 5.97 28.37 -10.49
CA PRO A 117 7.17 29.19 -10.63
C PRO A 117 7.33 30.31 -9.59
N ASN A 118 6.29 30.59 -8.79
CA ASN A 118 6.29 31.63 -7.77
C ASN A 118 6.53 31.11 -6.36
N THR A 119 6.84 29.82 -6.20
CA THR A 119 7.10 29.19 -4.90
C THR A 119 8.47 28.51 -4.86
N THR A 120 8.87 28.05 -3.68
CA THR A 120 10.13 27.33 -3.46
C THR A 120 9.96 25.82 -3.35
N TYR A 121 8.74 25.31 -3.60
CA TYR A 121 8.41 23.88 -3.47
C TYR A 121 9.00 23.12 -4.67
N GLY A 122 8.37 23.19 -5.85
CA GLY A 122 8.88 22.52 -7.04
C GLY A 122 9.61 23.43 -8.04
N ALA A 123 10.18 22.79 -9.06
CA ALA A 123 10.86 23.42 -10.17
C ALA A 123 10.01 23.45 -11.46
N PRO A 124 10.34 24.35 -12.40
CA PRO A 124 9.74 24.34 -13.73
C PRO A 124 9.89 22.97 -14.42
N GLY A 125 8.76 22.36 -14.78
CA GLY A 125 8.71 21.03 -15.40
C GLY A 125 8.27 19.91 -14.44
N ASP A 126 8.05 20.23 -13.16
CA ASP A 126 7.53 19.27 -12.20
C ASP A 126 6.04 18.98 -12.40
N TYR A 127 5.58 17.98 -11.65
CA TYR A 127 4.21 17.57 -11.55
C TYR A 127 4.02 16.90 -10.19
N PRO A 128 2.94 17.21 -9.45
CA PRO A 128 2.69 16.58 -8.16
C PRO A 128 2.37 15.09 -8.30
N TYR A 129 1.90 14.66 -9.48
CA TYR A 129 1.62 13.25 -9.79
C TYR A 129 1.53 13.02 -11.31
N ARG A 130 1.83 11.79 -11.73
CA ARG A 130 1.58 11.26 -13.07
C ARG A 130 1.27 9.76 -12.99
N THR A 131 0.29 9.30 -13.75
CA THR A 131 0.01 7.87 -13.91
C THR A 131 0.75 7.35 -15.13
N ASP A 132 1.81 6.58 -14.92
CA ASP A 132 2.59 5.97 -16.02
C ASP A 132 1.99 4.64 -16.49
N ALA A 133 1.24 3.95 -15.63
CA ALA A 133 0.42 2.80 -16.02
C ALA A 133 -0.84 2.70 -15.14
N PRO A 134 -2.06 2.69 -15.70
CA PRO A 134 -3.26 2.37 -14.93
C PRO A 134 -3.27 0.88 -14.54
N PHE A 135 -4.18 0.49 -13.66
CA PHE A 135 -4.34 -0.90 -13.24
C PHE A 135 -4.46 -1.84 -14.44
N THR A 136 -3.48 -2.72 -14.57
CA THR A 136 -3.42 -3.72 -15.64
C THR A 136 -3.00 -5.07 -15.10
N ARG A 137 -3.45 -6.13 -15.76
CA ARG A 137 -3.03 -7.51 -15.49
C ARG A 137 -1.80 -7.91 -16.31
N ASP A 138 -1.42 -7.09 -17.29
CA ASP A 138 -0.30 -7.35 -18.19
C ASP A 138 1.02 -6.86 -17.56
N PRO A 139 1.94 -7.76 -17.15
CA PRO A 139 3.23 -7.37 -16.60
C PRO A 139 4.05 -6.48 -17.56
N ALA A 140 3.93 -6.69 -18.87
CA ALA A 140 4.69 -5.92 -19.85
C ALA A 140 4.24 -4.45 -19.87
N ALA A 141 2.94 -4.20 -19.71
CA ALA A 141 2.39 -2.85 -19.60
C ALA A 141 2.86 -2.14 -18.31
N VAL A 142 2.97 -2.86 -17.19
CA VAL A 142 3.51 -2.30 -15.93
C VAL A 142 4.97 -1.93 -16.10
N ILE A 143 5.78 -2.82 -16.68
CA ILE A 143 7.20 -2.59 -16.95
C ILE A 143 7.39 -1.42 -17.92
N ALA A 144 6.53 -1.29 -18.93
CA ALA A 144 6.53 -0.18 -19.86
C ALA A 144 6.23 1.17 -19.16
N GLY A 145 5.39 1.18 -18.12
CA GLY A 145 5.16 2.35 -17.27
C GLY A 145 6.33 2.67 -16.33
N LEU A 146 7.04 1.67 -15.82
CA LEU A 146 8.21 1.86 -14.95
C LEU A 146 9.42 2.44 -15.71
N ASN A 147 9.73 1.90 -16.89
CA ASN A 147 10.95 2.23 -17.64
C ASN A 147 11.20 3.73 -17.91
N PRO A 148 10.21 4.55 -18.30
CA PRO A 148 10.43 5.97 -18.61
C PRO A 148 10.64 6.85 -17.37
N ILE A 149 10.37 6.36 -16.16
CA ILE A 149 10.53 7.15 -14.94
C ILE A 149 12.02 7.45 -14.74
N VAL A 150 12.35 8.74 -14.66
CA VAL A 150 13.70 9.26 -14.47
C VAL A 150 13.69 10.34 -13.39
N ALA A 151 14.77 10.41 -12.61
CA ALA A 151 14.93 11.40 -11.57
C ALA A 151 15.06 12.81 -12.17
N GLY A 152 14.35 13.78 -11.60
CA GLY A 152 14.46 15.19 -11.93
C GLY A 152 13.42 16.02 -11.20
N GLY A 153 13.60 17.33 -11.13
CA GLY A 153 12.67 18.18 -10.40
C GLY A 153 12.95 18.30 -8.91
N GLY A 154 11.94 18.76 -8.18
CA GLY A 154 12.01 19.24 -6.79
C GLY A 154 12.58 20.66 -6.73
N ALA A 155 12.61 21.27 -5.56
CA ALA A 155 13.40 22.47 -5.30
C ALA A 155 13.75 22.66 -3.82
N ASP A 156 12.91 22.19 -2.91
CA ASP A 156 13.19 22.02 -1.49
C ASP A 156 13.45 20.55 -1.11
N LEU A 157 13.48 20.27 0.20
CA LEU A 157 13.77 18.93 0.71
C LEU A 157 12.51 18.05 0.72
N GLU A 158 11.38 18.65 1.08
CA GLU A 158 10.07 18.01 1.11
C GLU A 158 9.50 17.80 -0.30
N GLU A 159 8.64 16.80 -0.48
CA GLU A 159 8.04 16.48 -1.79
C GLU A 159 6.51 16.37 -1.69
N SER A 160 5.82 16.41 -2.83
CA SER A 160 4.34 16.28 -2.94
C SER A 160 3.84 14.83 -2.77
N VAL A 161 4.31 14.16 -1.73
CA VAL A 161 3.97 12.76 -1.39
C VAL A 161 2.46 12.61 -1.16
N TYR A 162 1.80 13.59 -0.53
CA TYR A 162 0.39 13.50 -0.19
C TYR A 162 -0.51 13.63 -1.41
N ALA A 163 -0.13 14.45 -2.40
CA ALA A 163 -0.79 14.53 -3.69
C ALA A 163 -0.60 13.21 -4.45
N GLY A 164 0.61 12.65 -4.49
CA GLY A 164 0.89 11.34 -5.08
C GLY A 164 0.06 10.20 -4.46
N LEU A 165 0.00 10.15 -3.12
CA LEU A 165 -0.81 9.17 -2.40
C LEU A 165 -2.31 9.38 -2.63
N MET A 166 -2.79 10.63 -2.60
CA MET A 166 -4.21 10.87 -2.88
C MET A 166 -4.58 10.56 -4.32
N HIS A 167 -3.68 10.77 -5.27
CA HIS A 167 -3.89 10.34 -6.65
C HIS A 167 -4.08 8.83 -6.75
N CYS A 168 -3.38 8.06 -5.91
CA CYS A 168 -3.55 6.62 -5.80
C CYS A 168 -4.86 6.22 -5.09
N ILE A 169 -5.24 6.93 -4.02
CA ILE A 169 -6.38 6.56 -3.15
C ILE A 169 -7.72 7.03 -3.70
N ASP A 170 -7.81 8.30 -4.11
CA ASP A 170 -9.00 9.01 -4.58
C ASP A 170 -8.58 10.20 -5.47
N HIS A 171 -8.24 9.90 -6.72
CA HIS A 171 -7.85 10.91 -7.72
C HIS A 171 -8.93 11.99 -7.95
N GLY A 172 -10.21 11.68 -7.67
CA GLY A 172 -11.32 12.62 -7.80
C GLY A 172 -11.28 13.69 -6.70
N ALA A 173 -11.01 13.29 -5.45
CA ALA A 173 -10.85 14.21 -4.34
C ALA A 173 -9.66 15.17 -4.53
N LEU A 174 -8.56 14.68 -5.11
CA LEU A 174 -7.38 15.50 -5.42
C LEU A 174 -7.68 16.57 -6.48
N ALA A 175 -8.35 16.18 -7.58
CA ALA A 175 -8.76 17.14 -8.60
C ALA A 175 -9.66 18.25 -8.03
N ALA A 176 -10.53 17.93 -7.08
CA ALA A 176 -11.36 18.92 -6.38
C ALA A 176 -10.53 19.85 -5.49
N ALA A 177 -9.54 19.32 -4.75
CA ALA A 177 -8.65 20.10 -3.89
C ALA A 177 -7.80 21.12 -4.68
N LEU A 178 -7.38 20.75 -5.89
CA LEU A 178 -6.57 21.61 -6.77
C LEU A 178 -7.36 22.71 -7.48
N GLY A 179 -8.69 22.73 -7.38
CA GLY A 179 -9.54 23.84 -7.84
C GLY A 179 -9.43 24.15 -9.35
N GLY A 180 -8.95 23.20 -10.16
CA GLY A 180 -8.75 23.34 -11.61
C GLY A 180 -7.37 23.87 -12.04
N ASN A 181 -6.50 24.28 -11.12
CA ASN A 181 -5.08 24.50 -11.42
C ASN A 181 -4.32 23.22 -11.09
N LEU A 182 -3.77 22.56 -12.11
CA LEU A 182 -3.10 21.27 -11.95
C LEU A 182 -1.63 21.39 -11.52
N TYR A 183 -1.07 22.62 -11.48
CA TYR A 183 0.31 22.89 -11.01
C TYR A 183 1.35 21.92 -11.61
N GLY A 184 1.27 21.71 -12.93
CA GLY A 184 2.12 20.79 -13.67
C GLY A 184 1.56 19.39 -13.89
N ALA A 185 0.55 18.96 -13.13
CA ALA A 185 -0.06 17.65 -13.36
C ALA A 185 -0.72 17.58 -14.74
N ASP A 186 -0.52 16.45 -15.42
CA ASP A 186 -1.14 16.19 -16.72
C ASP A 186 -2.65 15.94 -16.53
N PRO A 187 -3.56 16.69 -17.18
CA PRO A 187 -5.00 16.43 -17.13
C PRO A 187 -5.39 15.04 -17.65
N ALA A 188 -4.54 14.38 -18.45
CA ALA A 188 -4.73 13.00 -18.89
C ALA A 188 -4.30 11.95 -17.84
N SER A 189 -3.65 12.37 -16.75
CA SER A 189 -3.32 11.53 -15.61
C SER A 189 -4.57 11.33 -14.74
N LEU A 190 -5.39 10.33 -15.09
CA LEU A 190 -6.69 10.08 -14.45
C LEU A 190 -6.62 9.17 -13.21
N GLY A 191 -5.41 8.92 -12.69
CA GLY A 191 -5.19 7.99 -11.59
C GLY A 191 -5.03 6.54 -12.05
N PRO A 192 -4.75 5.61 -11.11
CA PRO A 192 -4.57 4.20 -11.44
C PRO A 192 -5.86 3.53 -11.95
N GLY A 193 -7.01 4.21 -11.87
CA GLY A 193 -8.34 3.66 -12.12
C GLY A 193 -9.02 3.17 -10.85
N PRO A 194 -10.29 2.72 -10.94
CA PRO A 194 -11.07 2.38 -9.76
C PRO A 194 -10.52 1.13 -9.08
N TRP A 195 -10.33 1.19 -7.76
CA TRP A 195 -10.04 0.02 -6.91
C TRP A 195 -11.20 -0.98 -6.96
N ARG A 196 -10.90 -2.29 -6.99
CA ARG A 196 -11.95 -3.33 -7.00
C ARG A 196 -12.65 -3.35 -5.65
N THR A 197 -13.94 -3.60 -5.64
CA THR A 197 -14.74 -3.79 -4.42
C THR A 197 -14.79 -5.28 -4.02
N GLY A 198 -15.13 -5.56 -2.76
CA GLY A 198 -15.20 -6.93 -2.24
C GLY A 198 -13.88 -7.41 -1.64
N ASP A 199 -13.70 -8.74 -1.63
CA ASP A 199 -12.57 -9.43 -1.00
C ASP A 199 -11.29 -9.33 -1.85
N VAL A 200 -10.67 -8.15 -1.82
CA VAL A 200 -9.48 -7.79 -2.59
C VAL A 200 -8.51 -7.05 -1.67
N SER A 201 -7.23 -7.44 -1.65
CA SER A 201 -6.19 -6.62 -1.02
C SER A 201 -5.94 -5.39 -1.86
N ARG A 202 -5.92 -4.24 -1.21
CA ARG A 202 -5.62 -2.97 -1.86
C ARG A 202 -4.36 -2.42 -1.23
N VAL A 203 -3.31 -2.34 -2.02
CA VAL A 203 -1.96 -2.03 -1.53
C VAL A 203 -1.36 -0.91 -2.34
N ILE A 204 -0.76 0.06 -1.64
CA ILE A 204 0.08 1.09 -2.23
C ILE A 204 1.49 0.86 -1.67
N ILE A 205 2.50 0.75 -2.53
CA ILE A 205 3.90 0.77 -2.12
C ILE A 205 4.44 2.16 -2.45
N LEU A 206 4.60 2.98 -1.43
CA LEU A 206 5.20 4.30 -1.48
C LEU A 206 6.72 4.19 -1.40
N MET A 207 7.44 4.84 -2.30
CA MET A 207 8.89 4.79 -2.36
C MET A 207 9.46 6.18 -2.64
N GLY A 208 10.36 6.66 -1.78
CA GLY A 208 11.01 7.96 -1.94
C GLY A 208 12.06 8.21 -0.87
N ASP A 209 12.90 9.22 -1.07
CA ASP A 209 13.98 9.56 -0.14
C ASP A 209 13.74 10.83 0.70
N ALA A 210 12.65 11.54 0.45
CA ALA A 210 12.29 12.78 1.12
C ALA A 210 10.93 12.75 1.86
N PRO A 211 10.77 13.56 2.93
CA PRO A 211 9.51 13.67 3.67
C PRO A 211 8.42 14.40 2.86
N PRO A 212 7.13 14.24 3.22
CA PRO A 212 6.04 15.04 2.65
C PRO A 212 6.11 16.50 3.10
N HIS A 213 5.62 17.43 2.28
CA HIS A 213 5.13 18.70 2.80
C HIS A 213 3.90 18.44 3.71
N ASP A 214 3.88 19.02 4.92
CA ASP A 214 2.76 18.85 5.86
C ASP A 214 2.47 20.13 6.68
N PRO A 215 1.37 20.86 6.43
CA PRO A 215 0.40 20.63 5.37
C PRO A 215 1.00 20.82 3.96
N GLU A 216 0.56 20.00 3.02
CA GLU A 216 0.97 20.05 1.62
C GLU A 216 0.43 21.33 0.95
N PRO A 217 1.27 22.07 0.21
CA PRO A 217 0.84 23.28 -0.48
C PRO A 217 -0.23 22.97 -1.53
N PHE A 218 -1.09 23.96 -1.80
CA PHE A 218 -2.20 23.93 -2.77
C PHE A 218 -3.34 22.93 -2.49
N THR A 219 -3.06 21.73 -1.97
CA THR A 219 -4.07 20.73 -1.59
C THR A 219 -4.54 20.92 -0.15
N GLY A 220 -3.67 21.44 0.73
CA GLY A 220 -3.90 21.50 2.18
C GLY A 220 -3.95 20.12 2.83
N TYR A 221 -3.47 19.08 2.15
CA TYR A 221 -3.44 17.73 2.69
C TYR A 221 -2.45 17.62 3.84
N THR A 222 -2.83 16.82 4.83
CA THR A 222 -1.99 16.54 5.99
C THR A 222 -1.83 15.03 6.12
N HIS A 223 -0.91 14.61 6.99
CA HIS A 223 -0.80 13.21 7.39
C HIS A 223 -2.18 12.58 7.70
N ASN A 224 -2.98 13.27 8.52
CA ASN A 224 -4.29 12.80 8.94
C ASN A 224 -5.28 12.69 7.78
N THR A 225 -5.19 13.58 6.79
CA THR A 225 -6.02 13.54 5.59
C THR A 225 -5.77 12.25 4.81
N ILE A 226 -4.50 11.89 4.64
CA ILE A 226 -4.09 10.67 3.92
C ILE A 226 -4.51 9.41 4.68
N VAL A 227 -4.23 9.34 5.98
CA VAL A 227 -4.62 8.18 6.80
C VAL A 227 -6.13 7.99 6.80
N ALA A 228 -6.91 9.06 6.93
CA ALA A 228 -8.37 8.99 6.87
C ALA A 228 -8.86 8.49 5.50
N ALA A 229 -8.28 8.98 4.41
CA ALA A 229 -8.66 8.54 3.05
C ALA A 229 -8.26 7.09 2.76
N ALA A 230 -7.08 6.66 3.20
CA ALA A 230 -6.58 5.31 3.03
C ALA A 230 -7.40 4.28 3.83
N THR A 231 -7.81 4.62 5.05
CA THR A 231 -8.55 3.72 5.95
C THR A 231 -10.07 3.78 5.78
N ALA A 232 -10.58 4.63 4.89
CA ALA A 232 -12.01 4.80 4.65
C ALA A 232 -12.70 3.50 4.16
N PHE A 233 -13.81 3.16 4.82
CA PHE A 233 -14.70 2.09 4.39
C PHE A 233 -15.49 2.48 3.13
N PRO A 234 -15.88 1.52 2.27
CA PRO A 234 -15.79 0.06 2.45
C PRO A 234 -14.52 -0.58 1.88
N ALA A 235 -13.59 0.22 1.35
CA ALA A 235 -12.44 -0.27 0.58
C ALA A 235 -11.13 0.36 1.12
N PRO A 236 -10.70 -0.03 2.33
CA PRO A 236 -9.44 0.45 2.89
C PRO A 236 -8.26 -0.02 2.04
N LYS A 237 -7.20 0.79 2.01
CA LYS A 237 -5.95 0.53 1.32
C LYS A 237 -4.82 0.56 2.34
N ARG A 238 -3.91 -0.41 2.23
CA ARG A 238 -2.70 -0.49 3.06
C ARG A 238 -1.57 0.22 2.33
N ILE A 239 -0.86 1.10 3.03
CA ILE A 239 0.31 1.79 2.51
C ILE A 239 1.54 1.09 3.09
N PHE A 240 2.38 0.52 2.24
CA PHE A 240 3.72 0.10 2.62
C PHE A 240 4.71 1.14 2.13
N THR A 241 5.63 1.53 3.00
CA THR A 241 6.58 2.58 2.67
C THR A 241 7.99 2.02 2.56
N ILE A 242 8.73 2.46 1.55
CA ILE A 242 10.15 2.16 1.35
C ILE A 242 10.90 3.50 1.40
N PRO A 243 11.39 3.92 2.59
CA PRO A 243 12.24 5.10 2.70
C PRO A 243 13.61 4.79 2.07
N VAL A 244 13.88 5.38 0.92
CA VAL A 244 15.14 5.23 0.19
C VAL A 244 16.21 6.05 0.93
N ARG A 245 17.40 5.46 1.11
CA ARG A 245 18.55 5.99 1.89
C ARG A 245 18.32 6.24 3.40
N GLY A 246 17.08 6.12 3.91
CA GLY A 246 16.80 6.09 5.34
C GLY A 246 17.02 7.42 6.08
N TYR A 247 16.81 8.57 5.42
CA TYR A 247 16.86 9.87 6.10
C TYR A 247 15.87 9.91 7.28
N PRO A 248 16.25 10.38 8.48
CA PRO A 248 15.40 10.27 9.68
C PRO A 248 14.02 10.90 9.54
N ALA A 249 13.92 12.07 8.87
CA ALA A 249 12.65 12.75 8.65
C ALA A 249 11.73 11.95 7.71
N THR A 250 12.28 11.42 6.61
CA THR A 250 11.58 10.54 5.67
C THR A 250 11.13 9.26 6.36
N VAL A 251 12.02 8.59 7.11
CA VAL A 251 11.67 7.37 7.85
C VAL A 251 10.57 7.64 8.87
N ALA A 252 10.63 8.74 9.61
CA ALA A 252 9.61 9.08 10.61
C ALA A 252 8.24 9.35 9.98
N SER A 253 8.20 10.15 8.91
CA SER A 253 6.96 10.47 8.19
C SER A 253 6.36 9.24 7.49
N PHE A 254 7.20 8.43 6.84
CA PHE A 254 6.77 7.19 6.17
C PHE A 254 6.29 6.15 7.18
N SER A 255 6.98 5.98 8.31
CA SER A 255 6.54 5.05 9.37
C SER A 255 5.19 5.45 9.99
N ALA A 256 4.85 6.74 9.98
CA ALA A 256 3.56 7.20 10.47
C ALA A 256 2.40 6.83 9.53
N LEU A 257 2.66 6.66 8.22
CA LEU A 257 1.66 6.33 7.19
C LEU A 257 1.34 4.82 7.13
N ALA A 258 2.20 3.99 7.70
CA ALA A 258 2.17 2.53 7.61
C ALA A 258 1.26 1.85 8.66
#